data_AF-A0A2Z6NTD3-F1
#
_entry.id   AF-A0A2Z6NTD3-F1
#
_cell.length_a   1.000
_cell.length_b   1.000
_cell.length_c   1.000
_cell.angle_alpha   90.00
_cell.angle_beta   90.00
_cell.angle_gamma   90.00
#
_symmetry.space_group_name_H-M   'P 1'
#
loop_
_entity.id
_entity.type
_entity.pdbx_description
1 polymer ?
#
loop_
_entity_poly.entity_id
_entity_poly.type
_entity_poly.pdbx_seq_one_letter_code
_entity_poly.pdbx_strand_id
1 'polypeptide(L)' 'MSTGKKTGPPKHQNKIAWKPNAGVKINETEVGGRFRPLSEITGVCPRCKEQIDWKRRYGKYKPLQEPAKW' A
#
# COMPACT_ATOMS: atom_id res chain seq x y z
N MET A 1 -37.38 -6.05 3.86
CA MET A 1 -36.45 -5.64 4.94
C MET A 1 -35.57 -4.52 4.40
N SER A 2 -35.98 -3.27 4.59
CA SER A 2 -35.24 -2.10 4.10
C SER A 2 -33.97 -1.94 4.91
N THR A 3 -32.80 -2.28 4.36
CA THR A 3 -31.51 -1.96 4.97
C THR A 3 -31.35 -0.45 4.97
N GLY A 4 -31.74 0.20 6.06
CA GLY A 4 -31.55 1.63 6.26
C GLY A 4 -30.08 1.98 6.03
N LYS A 5 -29.82 2.90 5.09
CA LYS A 5 -28.48 3.39 4.82
C LYS A 5 -27.96 4.02 6.12
N LYS A 6 -26.97 3.38 6.76
CA LYS A 6 -26.32 3.91 7.96
C LYS A 6 -25.56 5.17 7.55
N THR A 7 -26.19 6.33 7.71
CA THR A 7 -25.59 7.64 7.52
C THR A 7 -24.94 8.05 8.83
N GLY A 8 -23.64 7.83 8.94
CA GLY A 8 -22.88 8.21 10.12
C GLY A 8 -21.45 7.67 10.04
N PRO A 9 -20.51 8.31 10.76
CA PRO A 9 -19.16 7.79 10.87
C PRO A 9 -19.14 6.38 11.47
N PRO A 10 -18.10 5.57 11.20
CA PRO A 10 -17.97 4.23 11.74
C PRO A 10 -18.12 4.20 13.27
N LYS A 11 -18.89 3.25 13.82
CA LYS A 11 -19.10 3.09 15.27
C LYS A 11 -17.78 2.98 16.05
N HIS A 12 -16.76 2.38 15.43
CA HIS A 12 -15.42 2.28 15.99
C HIS A 12 -14.45 3.07 15.09
N GLN A 13 -14.22 4.33 15.46
CA GLN A 13 -13.16 5.12 14.85
C GLN A 13 -11.83 4.81 15.54
N ASN A 14 -10.77 4.62 14.74
CA ASN A 14 -9.43 4.42 15.28
C ASN A 14 -8.97 5.72 15.98
N LYS A 15 -8.53 5.60 17.24
CA LYS A 15 -7.96 6.74 17.99
C LYS A 15 -6.64 7.24 17.38
N ILE A 16 -5.92 6.36 16.69
CA ILE A 16 -4.63 6.65 16.05
C ILE A 16 -4.69 6.09 14.63
N ALA A 17 -4.30 6.89 13.64
CA ALA A 17 -4.15 6.40 12.28
C ALA A 17 -2.98 5.41 12.23
N TRP A 18 -3.22 4.19 11.72
CA TRP A 18 -2.13 3.24 11.47
C TRP A 18 -1.18 3.83 10.43
N LYS A 19 0.07 4.01 10.82
CA LYS A 19 1.15 4.54 9.99
C LYS A 19 2.16 3.41 9.76
N PRO A 20 2.14 2.75 8.58
CA PRO A 20 2.96 1.57 8.34
C PRO A 20 4.47 1.78 8.54
N ASN A 21 4.96 2.99 8.22
CA ASN A 21 6.36 3.37 8.36
C ASN A 21 6.62 4.31 9.55
N ALA A 22 5.75 4.31 10.57
CA ALA A 22 5.98 5.12 11.76
C ALA A 22 7.28 4.69 12.45
N GLY A 23 8.27 5.57 12.47
CA GLY A 23 9.56 5.34 13.12
C GLY A 23 10.59 4.57 12.28
N VAL A 24 10.26 4.14 11.05
CA VAL A 24 11.23 3.52 10.15
C VAL A 24 11.79 4.58 9.21
N LYS A 25 13.06 4.96 9.42
CA LYS A 25 13.79 5.83 8.50
C LYS A 25 14.12 5.02 7.24
N ILE A 26 13.30 5.15 6.21
CA ILE A 26 13.59 4.59 4.89
C ILE A 26 14.86 5.29 4.39
N ASN A 27 15.91 4.52 4.16
CA ASN A 27 17.13 5.07 3.55
C ASN A 27 16.76 5.50 2.13
N GLU A 28 17.16 6.69 1.69
CA GLU A 28 16.71 7.23 0.39
C GLU A 28 17.14 6.35 -0.81
N THR A 29 18.07 5.43 -0.58
CA THR A 29 18.57 4.42 -1.53
C THR A 29 17.69 3.17 -1.63
N GLU A 30 16.71 2.98 -0.75
CA GLU A 30 15.78 1.85 -0.77
C GLU A 30 14.65 2.04 -1.78
N VAL A 31 14.10 0.92 -2.26
CA VAL A 31 13.00 0.90 -3.25
C VAL A 31 11.74 1.54 -2.65
N GLY A 32 11.25 2.60 -3.28
CA GLY A 32 10.17 3.44 -2.76
C GLY A 32 10.65 4.71 -2.05
N GLY A 33 11.97 4.92 -1.93
CA GLY A 33 12.58 6.18 -1.50
C GLY A 33 12.65 7.22 -2.63
N ARG A 34 13.10 8.43 -2.27
CA ARG A 34 13.18 9.57 -3.20
C ARG A 34 14.05 9.31 -4.43
N PHE A 35 15.16 8.60 -4.26
CA PHE A 35 16.12 8.32 -5.34
C PHE A 35 15.83 7.02 -6.10
N ARG A 36 14.97 6.14 -5.57
CA ARG A 36 14.55 4.90 -6.22
C ARG A 36 13.03 4.72 -6.15
N PRO A 37 12.25 5.46 -6.96
CA PRO A 37 10.81 5.28 -7.01
C PRO A 37 10.44 3.85 -7.45
N LEU A 38 9.29 3.36 -6.99
CA LEU A 38 8.77 2.08 -7.47
C LEU A 38 8.40 2.17 -8.95
N SER A 39 8.74 1.15 -9.72
CA SER A 39 8.35 1.03 -11.12
C SER A 39 6.85 1.12 -11.30
N GLU A 40 6.41 1.69 -12.42
CA GLU A 40 4.98 1.76 -12.75
C GLU A 40 4.36 0.36 -12.78
N ILE A 41 3.12 0.25 -12.30
CA ILE A 41 2.37 -1.01 -12.30
C ILE A 41 1.75 -1.20 -13.68
N THR A 42 2.44 -1.92 -14.55
CA THR A 42 2.02 -2.23 -15.92
C THR A 42 1.79 -3.74 -16.11
N GLY A 43 1.07 -4.14 -17.17
CA GLY A 43 0.88 -5.56 -17.53
C GLY A 43 -0.07 -6.37 -16.64
N VAL A 44 -0.83 -5.73 -15.75
CA VAL A 44 -1.80 -6.39 -14.86
C VAL A 44 -3.22 -5.84 -15.07
N CYS A 45 -4.24 -6.64 -14.73
CA CYS A 45 -5.63 -6.19 -14.79
C CYS A 45 -5.91 -5.07 -13.77
N PRO A 46 -6.99 -4.27 -13.95
CA PRO A 46 -7.31 -3.15 -13.06
C PRO A 46 -7.42 -3.56 -11.58
N ARG A 47 -8.07 -4.69 -11.30
CA ARG A 47 -8.19 -5.23 -9.93
C ARG A 47 -6.82 -5.49 -9.29
N CYS A 48 -5.90 -6.08 -10.05
CA CYS A 48 -4.55 -6.35 -9.55
C CYS A 48 -3.74 -5.07 -9.38
N LYS A 49 -3.91 -4.09 -10.28
CA LYS A 49 -3.29 -2.77 -10.16
C LYS A 49 -3.68 -2.10 -8.84
N GLU A 50 -4.96 -2.09 -8.51
CA GLU A 50 -5.48 -1.53 -7.25
C GLU A 50 -4.92 -2.25 -6.01
N GLN A 51 -4.81 -3.58 -6.04
CA GLN A 51 -4.24 -4.33 -4.92
C GLN A 51 -2.75 -4.06 -4.71
N ILE A 52 -1.96 -3.97 -5.79
CA ILE A 52 -0.53 -3.65 -5.70
C ILE A 52 -0.36 -2.23 -5.17
N ASP A 53 -1.13 -1.29 -5.69
CA ASP A 53 -1.08 0.11 -5.29
C ASP A 53 -1.44 0.28 -3.80
N TRP A 54 -2.50 -0.39 -3.34
CA TRP A 54 -2.86 -0.45 -1.93
C TRP A 54 -1.71 -1.00 -1.08
N LYS A 55 -1.12 -2.15 -1.46
CA LYS A 55 0.01 -2.74 -0.71
C LYS A 55 1.22 -1.80 -0.65
N ARG A 56 1.53 -1.07 -1.73
CA ARG A 56 2.63 -0.09 -1.78
C ARG A 56 2.39 1.07 -0.83
N ARG A 57 1.21 1.71 -0.88
CA ARG A 57 0.85 2.84 0.01
C ARG A 57 0.94 2.48 1.49
N TYR A 58 0.63 1.22 1.81
CA TYR A 58 0.59 0.73 3.17
C TYR A 58 1.85 -0.04 3.59
N GLY A 59 2.94 -0.01 2.83
CA GLY A 59 4.20 -0.69 3.20
C GLY A 59 4.09 -2.22 3.29
N LYS A 60 3.01 -2.82 2.76
CA LYS A 60 2.78 -4.27 2.74
C LYS A 60 3.25 -4.91 1.43
N TYR A 61 3.82 -4.13 0.53
CA TYR A 61 4.36 -4.61 -0.74
C TYR A 61 5.80 -5.09 -0.54
N LYS A 62 6.00 -6.41 -0.60
CA LYS A 62 7.35 -6.99 -0.70
C LYS A 62 7.84 -6.75 -2.13
N PRO A 63 8.96 -6.03 -2.35
CA PRO A 63 9.55 -5.91 -3.67
C PRO A 63 9.78 -7.31 -4.22
N LEU A 64 9.40 -7.54 -5.47
CA LEU A 64 9.81 -8.75 -6.16
C LEU A 64 11.34 -8.66 -6.28
N GLN A 65 12.03 -9.54 -5.55
CA GLN A 65 13.47 -9.70 -5.72
C GLN A 65 13.69 -10.14 -7.17
N GLU A 66 14.59 -9.48 -7.89
CA GLU A 66 14.93 -9.90 -9.25
C GLU A 66 15.22 -11.41 -9.25
N PRO A 67 14.76 -12.17 -10.26
CA PRO A 67 15.04 -13.59 -10.32
C PRO A 67 16.55 -13.79 -10.22
N ALA A 68 16.98 -14.75 -9.39
CA ALA A 68 18.39 -15.11 -9.31
C ALA A 68 18.90 -15.38 -10.74
N LYS A 69 19.99 -14.72 -11.11
CA LYS A 69 20.65 -14.95 -12.38
C LYS A 69 21.01 -16.43 -12.44
N TRP A 70 20.54 -17.11 -13.49
CA TRP A 70 20.91 -18.50 -13.76
C TRP A 70 22.38 -18.58 -14.18
#